data_AF-A0A3A6UN35-F1
#
_entry.id   AF-A0A3A6UN35-F1
#
_cell.length_a   1.000
_cell.length_b   1.000
_cell.length_c   1.000
_cell.angle_alpha   90.00
_cell.angle_beta   90.00
_cell.angle_gamma   90.00
#
_symmetry.space_group_name_H-M   'P 1'
#
loop_
_entity.id
_entity.type
_entity.pdbx_description
1 polymer ?
#
loop_
_entity_poly.entity_id
_entity_poly.type
_entity_poly.pdbx_seq_one_letter_code
_entity_poly.pdbx_strand_id
1 'polypeptide(L)'
;MFTTIDNNEGVVQTYWTEVRNKFEKADPYLSKLIDNVSPDKLPIYLLYFPYGMLKGDTKSSYMPLLDGGYIKLSDTGVDKKIVNDLGYGMYSSPLGMVLDKFIEYFIEFDDKVFTYYISGPGTIFNTGMLLKNKNSRNYSPNGVLKATAGARTAFMLPSINSHNGINKLSKLVNQDLTTPRNHNDHFELFKAINQHDNSNWKVCLAYFSEKWVKHLLTDPAWVEIKNYMLEAKNKNDSFSVNSAYYDIFYSKAQKDRNLRTSSPYLTNTAIHLIKIALGEHPGYVPATTANFLPIESIQKFISESFQLKRTPTIMVPHSLVYEKEKEPVYYSLQNPTTPHFLTKKNEKVTANQEIDIIYRILNKFIEEMSKQDSLLAGTVFSDISDHIRFNYFHNYPPKDSNLINNSRQLSKLDPRFNFSSYKNGESEFCFEGQFLRGCIQIQPNVKE
;
A
#
# COMPACT_ATOMS: atom_id res chain seq x y z
N MET A 1 2.63 -6.61 -29.89
CA MET A 1 2.40 -6.88 -28.46
C MET A 1 3.43 -6.15 -27.59
N PHE A 2 4.70 -6.13 -27.99
CA PHE A 2 5.73 -5.29 -27.38
C PHE A 2 6.44 -4.43 -28.44
N THR A 3 7.21 -3.45 -27.99
CA THR A 3 8.04 -2.55 -28.81
C THR A 3 9.50 -2.60 -28.32
N THR A 4 10.45 -2.11 -29.12
CA THR A 4 11.86 -1.91 -28.70
C THR A 4 12.19 -0.44 -28.42
N ILE A 5 11.22 0.45 -28.62
CA ILE A 5 11.33 1.89 -28.36
C ILE A 5 10.56 2.19 -27.08
N ASP A 6 11.24 2.82 -26.11
CA ASP A 6 10.65 3.18 -24.83
C ASP A 6 9.90 4.52 -24.90
N ASN A 7 8.62 4.45 -25.28
CA ASN A 7 7.70 5.59 -25.22
C ASN A 7 6.92 5.65 -23.90
N ASN A 8 7.33 4.91 -22.87
CA ASN A 8 6.60 4.72 -21.60
C ASN A 8 5.18 4.15 -21.80
N GLU A 9 5.04 3.17 -22.69
CA GLU A 9 3.76 2.55 -23.06
C GLU A 9 3.86 1.05 -23.26
N GLY A 10 2.80 0.34 -22.85
CA GLY A 10 2.66 -1.10 -23.04
C GLY A 10 3.85 -1.88 -22.49
N VAL A 11 4.30 -2.86 -23.29
CA VAL A 11 5.48 -3.68 -23.01
C VAL A 11 6.63 -3.24 -23.92
N VAL A 12 7.79 -2.96 -23.34
CA VAL A 12 9.01 -2.59 -24.07
C VAL A 12 10.10 -3.61 -23.78
N GLN A 13 10.61 -4.27 -24.82
CA GLN A 13 11.80 -5.11 -24.70
C GLN A 13 13.06 -4.25 -24.85
N THR A 14 14.00 -4.40 -23.92
CA THR A 14 15.23 -3.60 -23.83
C THR A 14 16.35 -4.42 -23.18
N TYR A 15 17.54 -3.83 -23.02
CA TYR A 15 18.68 -4.45 -22.36
C TYR A 15 19.24 -3.52 -21.28
N TRP A 16 20.24 -4.02 -20.54
CA TRP A 16 20.82 -3.34 -19.38
C TRP A 16 21.33 -1.94 -19.71
N THR A 17 22.08 -1.80 -20.81
CA THR A 17 22.66 -0.54 -21.29
C THR A 17 21.65 0.59 -21.45
N GLU A 18 20.43 0.28 -21.90
CA GLU A 18 19.40 1.31 -22.12
C GLU A 18 18.62 1.66 -20.84
N VAL A 19 18.51 0.74 -19.88
CA VAL A 19 17.69 0.93 -18.67
C VAL A 19 18.48 1.16 -17.39
N ARG A 20 19.81 1.08 -17.44
CA ARG A 20 20.70 1.27 -16.29
C ARG A 20 20.32 2.49 -15.45
N ASN A 21 20.07 3.64 -16.08
CA ASN A 21 19.71 4.87 -15.36
C ASN A 21 18.39 4.77 -14.57
N LYS A 22 17.42 3.99 -15.06
CA LYS A 22 16.15 3.76 -14.34
C LYS A 22 16.39 2.87 -13.11
N PHE A 23 17.24 1.86 -13.23
CA PHE A 23 17.65 1.02 -12.12
C PHE A 23 18.48 1.80 -11.10
N GLU A 24 19.46 2.59 -11.53
CA GLU A 24 20.28 3.41 -10.64
C GLU A 24 19.43 4.42 -9.84
N LYS A 25 18.41 5.02 -10.46
CA LYS A 25 17.47 5.90 -9.76
C LYS A 25 16.66 5.15 -8.68
N ALA A 26 16.27 3.90 -8.96
CA ALA A 26 15.42 3.10 -8.08
C ALA A 26 16.23 2.41 -6.95
N ASP A 27 17.42 1.90 -7.28
CA ASP A 27 18.34 1.20 -6.39
C ASP A 27 19.79 1.29 -6.93
N PRO A 28 20.57 2.30 -6.48
CA PRO A 28 21.94 2.50 -6.94
C PRO A 28 22.86 1.32 -6.61
N TYR A 29 22.63 0.65 -5.48
CA TYR A 29 23.51 -0.44 -5.04
C TYR A 29 23.30 -1.69 -5.89
N LEU A 30 22.04 -2.09 -6.12
CA LEU A 30 21.74 -3.17 -7.05
C LEU A 30 22.27 -2.87 -8.45
N SER A 31 22.13 -1.64 -8.94
CA SER A 31 22.66 -1.24 -10.24
C SER A 31 24.16 -1.49 -10.35
N LYS A 32 24.93 -1.15 -9.30
CA LYS A 32 26.38 -1.40 -9.25
C LYS A 32 26.70 -2.90 -9.28
N LEU A 33 25.94 -3.73 -8.56
CA LEU A 33 26.13 -5.18 -8.60
C LEU A 33 25.87 -5.75 -10.00
N ILE A 34 24.86 -5.23 -10.70
CA ILE A 34 24.54 -5.64 -12.07
C ILE A 34 25.62 -5.19 -13.05
N ASP A 35 26.16 -3.97 -12.90
CA ASP A 35 27.25 -3.48 -13.75
C ASP A 35 28.47 -4.43 -13.76
N ASN A 36 28.78 -5.02 -12.59
CA ASN A 36 29.91 -5.94 -12.43
C ASN A 36 29.80 -7.23 -13.27
N VAL A 37 28.57 -7.65 -13.63
CA VAL A 37 28.35 -8.85 -14.45
C VAL A 37 28.04 -8.54 -15.92
N SER A 38 27.90 -7.25 -16.27
CA SER A 38 27.72 -6.72 -17.64
C SER A 38 26.74 -7.55 -18.52
N PRO A 39 25.46 -7.66 -18.15
CA PRO A 39 24.50 -8.56 -18.78
C PRO A 39 23.88 -8.01 -20.07
N ASP A 40 24.63 -7.26 -20.88
CA ASP A 40 24.14 -6.38 -21.96
C ASP A 40 23.35 -7.09 -23.06
N LYS A 41 23.42 -8.42 -23.15
CA LYS A 41 22.69 -9.23 -24.14
C LYS A 41 21.44 -9.93 -23.56
N LEU A 42 21.16 -9.75 -22.27
CA LEU A 42 20.06 -10.41 -21.60
C LEU A 42 18.81 -9.51 -21.60
N PRO A 43 17.69 -9.93 -22.22
CA PRO A 43 16.51 -9.10 -22.30
C PRO A 43 15.92 -8.74 -20.93
N ILE A 44 15.51 -7.49 -20.82
CA ILE A 44 14.66 -6.93 -19.76
C ILE A 44 13.38 -6.43 -20.44
N TYR A 45 12.23 -6.60 -19.79
CA TYR A 45 10.96 -6.09 -20.28
C TYR A 45 10.47 -4.99 -19.35
N LEU A 46 10.29 -3.77 -19.85
CA LEU A 46 9.61 -2.70 -19.14
C LEU A 46 8.10 -2.81 -19.38
N LEU A 47 7.33 -2.68 -18.31
CA LEU A 47 5.87 -2.69 -18.37
C LEU A 47 5.33 -1.41 -17.76
N TYR A 48 4.46 -0.73 -18.52
CA TYR A 48 3.85 0.53 -18.11
C TYR A 48 2.36 0.37 -17.86
N PHE A 49 1.97 0.42 -16.58
CA PHE A 49 0.58 0.25 -16.17
C PHE A 49 -0.06 1.60 -15.82
N PRO A 50 -1.14 2.04 -16.51
CA PRO A 50 -1.88 3.22 -16.12
C PRO A 50 -2.59 3.03 -14.78
N TYR A 51 -2.99 4.13 -14.14
CA TYR A 51 -3.64 4.10 -12.83
C TYR A 51 -4.87 3.17 -12.82
N GLY A 52 -4.93 2.30 -11.82
CA GLY A 52 -6.04 1.37 -11.61
C GLY A 52 -6.05 0.15 -12.55
N MET A 53 -5.04 -0.02 -13.41
CA MET A 53 -4.86 -1.28 -14.13
C MET A 53 -4.35 -2.37 -13.18
N LEU A 54 -4.86 -3.59 -13.32
CA LEU A 54 -4.34 -4.74 -12.57
C LEU A 54 -2.98 -5.16 -13.13
N LYS A 55 -2.01 -5.32 -12.23
CA LYS A 55 -0.70 -5.94 -12.51
C LYS A 55 -0.80 -7.46 -12.47
N GLY A 56 -1.73 -7.98 -11.68
CA GLY A 56 -2.02 -9.40 -11.58
C GLY A 56 -3.23 -9.63 -10.71
N ASP A 57 -3.90 -10.74 -11.00
CA ASP A 57 -4.96 -11.29 -10.16
C ASP A 57 -4.48 -12.59 -9.51
N THR A 58 -5.43 -13.32 -8.96
CA THR A 58 -5.18 -14.56 -8.23
C THR A 58 -4.88 -15.76 -9.14
N LYS A 59 -4.90 -15.56 -10.46
CA LYS A 59 -4.71 -16.60 -11.50
C LYS A 59 -3.48 -16.34 -12.36
N SER A 60 -3.19 -15.08 -12.71
CA SER A 60 -2.07 -14.75 -13.58
C SER A 60 -1.59 -13.30 -13.44
N SER A 61 -0.39 -13.04 -13.94
CA SER A 61 0.14 -11.69 -14.16
C SER A 61 -0.35 -11.12 -15.49
N TYR A 62 -0.60 -9.82 -15.47
CA TYR A 62 -1.18 -9.08 -16.58
C TYR A 62 -0.06 -8.32 -17.29
N MET A 63 -0.22 -8.13 -18.60
CA MET A 63 0.66 -7.31 -19.42
C MET A 63 -0.15 -6.20 -20.09
N PRO A 64 0.28 -4.93 -19.99
CA PRO A 64 -0.41 -3.81 -20.58
C PRO A 64 -0.24 -3.84 -22.11
N LEU A 65 -1.33 -3.57 -22.83
CA LEU A 65 -1.33 -3.41 -24.28
C LEU A 65 -1.26 -1.92 -24.63
N LEU A 66 -0.83 -1.61 -25.87
CA LEU A 66 -0.71 -0.23 -26.35
C LEU A 66 -2.06 0.48 -26.51
N ASP A 67 -3.14 -0.28 -26.66
CA ASP A 67 -4.51 0.22 -26.74
C ASP A 67 -5.13 0.53 -25.36
N GLY A 68 -4.34 0.42 -24.28
CA GLY A 68 -4.81 0.59 -22.90
C GLY A 68 -5.50 -0.64 -22.32
N GLY A 69 -5.61 -1.72 -23.10
CA GLY A 69 -6.07 -3.03 -22.63
C GLY A 69 -4.99 -3.80 -21.87
N TYR A 70 -5.29 -5.05 -21.56
CA TYR A 70 -4.34 -5.98 -20.97
C TYR A 70 -4.52 -7.40 -21.53
N ILE A 71 -3.47 -8.21 -21.45
CA ILE A 71 -3.49 -9.65 -21.73
C ILE A 71 -2.87 -10.41 -20.56
N LYS A 72 -3.38 -11.61 -20.24
CA LYS A 72 -2.75 -12.44 -19.20
C LYS A 72 -1.55 -13.17 -19.79
N LEU A 73 -0.49 -13.33 -19.01
CA LEU A 73 0.69 -14.07 -19.44
C LEU A 73 0.38 -15.55 -19.72
N SER A 74 -0.70 -16.08 -19.15
CA SER A 74 -1.22 -17.43 -19.41
C SER A 74 -2.06 -17.57 -20.68
N ASP A 75 -2.40 -16.47 -21.36
CA ASP A 75 -3.30 -16.52 -22.53
C ASP A 75 -2.57 -17.05 -23.77
N THR A 76 -3.28 -17.79 -24.61
CA THR A 76 -2.72 -18.39 -25.85
C THR A 76 -2.34 -17.36 -26.92
N GLY A 77 -2.86 -16.13 -26.82
CA GLY A 77 -2.56 -15.03 -27.73
C GLY A 77 -1.25 -14.30 -27.46
N VAL A 78 -0.52 -14.65 -26.41
CA VAL A 78 0.76 -14.00 -26.04
C VAL A 78 1.84 -14.31 -27.07
N ASP A 79 2.64 -13.29 -27.41
CA ASP A 79 3.79 -13.43 -28.32
C ASP A 79 4.75 -14.53 -27.84
N LYS A 80 5.15 -15.44 -28.74
CA LYS A 80 6.01 -16.58 -28.40
C LYS A 80 7.32 -16.18 -27.73
N LYS A 81 7.88 -15.02 -28.10
CA LYS A 81 9.11 -14.50 -27.48
C LYS A 81 8.89 -14.12 -26.02
N ILE A 82 7.77 -13.44 -25.73
CA ILE A 82 7.36 -13.12 -24.36
C ILE A 82 7.13 -14.40 -23.57
N VAL A 83 6.46 -15.41 -24.14
CA VAL A 83 6.27 -16.70 -23.46
C VAL A 83 7.61 -17.37 -23.14
N ASN A 84 8.54 -17.37 -24.09
CA ASN A 84 9.87 -17.95 -23.87
C ASN A 84 10.67 -17.21 -22.79
N ASP A 85 10.61 -15.87 -22.77
CA ASP A 85 11.40 -15.08 -21.84
C ASP A 85 10.73 -14.91 -20.46
N LEU A 86 9.41 -14.89 -20.36
CA LEU A 86 8.67 -14.55 -19.13
C LEU A 86 7.72 -15.66 -18.68
N GLY A 87 7.45 -16.68 -19.49
CA GLY A 87 6.47 -17.73 -19.22
C GLY A 87 6.75 -18.55 -17.95
N TYR A 88 7.98 -18.53 -17.44
CA TYR A 88 8.30 -19.11 -16.12
C TYR A 88 7.47 -18.51 -14.97
N GLY A 89 6.92 -17.30 -15.16
CA GLY A 89 6.05 -16.60 -14.23
C GLY A 89 4.55 -16.69 -14.54
N MET A 90 4.10 -17.49 -15.51
CA MET A 90 2.71 -17.45 -16.03
C MET A 90 1.61 -17.68 -14.98
N TYR A 91 1.88 -18.53 -13.98
CA TYR A 91 0.96 -18.85 -12.87
C TYR A 91 1.28 -18.09 -11.58
N SER A 92 2.17 -17.09 -11.66
CA SER A 92 2.48 -16.18 -10.56
C SER A 92 2.86 -14.82 -11.15
N SER A 93 4.14 -14.47 -11.14
CA SER A 93 4.72 -13.30 -11.79
C SER A 93 6.12 -13.65 -12.31
N PRO A 94 6.63 -13.01 -13.37
CA PRO A 94 8.07 -12.99 -13.59
C PRO A 94 8.80 -12.35 -12.39
N LEU A 95 10.09 -12.66 -12.22
CA LEU A 95 10.97 -11.93 -11.32
C LEU A 95 11.06 -10.49 -11.84
N GLY A 96 10.94 -9.52 -10.95
CA GLY A 96 11.00 -8.15 -11.38
C GLY A 96 11.18 -7.15 -10.26
N MET A 97 11.24 -5.89 -10.67
CA MET A 97 11.51 -4.74 -9.81
C MET A 97 10.58 -3.59 -10.19
N VAL A 98 10.11 -2.85 -9.19
CA VAL A 98 9.42 -1.58 -9.41
C VAL A 98 10.46 -0.49 -9.67
N LEU A 99 10.35 0.21 -10.79
CA LEU A 99 11.30 1.26 -11.20
C LEU A 99 10.75 2.67 -10.97
N ASP A 100 9.44 2.86 -11.12
CA ASP A 100 8.80 4.16 -10.90
C ASP A 100 7.37 4.00 -10.35
N LYS A 101 7.00 4.92 -9.46
CA LYS A 101 5.72 4.96 -8.73
C LYS A 101 5.42 3.70 -7.90
N PHE A 102 4.19 3.58 -7.42
CA PHE A 102 3.79 2.57 -6.44
C PHE A 102 2.75 1.60 -6.98
N ILE A 103 2.86 0.34 -6.53
CA ILE A 103 1.85 -0.70 -6.67
C ILE A 103 1.23 -0.95 -5.31
N GLU A 104 -0.10 -1.06 -5.28
CA GLU A 104 -0.82 -1.57 -4.12
C GLU A 104 -1.11 -3.07 -4.33
N TYR A 105 -0.65 -3.87 -3.37
CA TYR A 105 -1.11 -5.24 -3.18
C TYR A 105 -2.26 -5.22 -2.19
N PHE A 106 -3.40 -5.75 -2.60
CA PHE A 106 -4.64 -5.68 -1.83
C PHE A 106 -5.36 -7.03 -1.81
N ILE A 107 -6.21 -7.15 -0.81
CA ILE A 107 -7.09 -8.29 -0.61
C ILE A 107 -8.52 -7.79 -0.71
N GLU A 108 -9.35 -8.53 -1.44
CA GLU A 108 -10.73 -8.18 -1.73
C GLU A 108 -11.62 -9.40 -1.46
N PHE A 109 -12.57 -9.22 -0.54
CA PHE A 109 -13.57 -10.22 -0.16
C PHE A 109 -14.91 -9.52 -0.03
N ASP A 110 -15.92 -10.02 -0.76
CA ASP A 110 -17.26 -9.44 -0.81
C ASP A 110 -17.19 -7.92 -1.06
N ASP A 111 -17.72 -7.12 -0.14
CA ASP A 111 -17.77 -5.66 -0.14
C ASP A 111 -16.61 -4.99 0.64
N LYS A 112 -15.56 -5.74 0.98
CA LYS A 112 -14.37 -5.23 1.68
C LYS A 112 -13.11 -5.33 0.83
N VAL A 113 -12.41 -4.21 0.77
CA VAL A 113 -11.07 -4.09 0.19
C VAL A 113 -10.15 -3.50 1.25
N PHE A 114 -8.99 -4.11 1.45
CA PHE A 114 -7.96 -3.55 2.31
C PHE A 114 -6.57 -3.80 1.72
N THR A 115 -5.67 -2.85 1.97
CA THR A 115 -4.30 -2.96 1.55
C THR A 115 -3.57 -4.01 2.35
N TYR A 116 -2.86 -4.89 1.64
CA TYR A 116 -1.97 -5.86 2.26
C TYR A 116 -0.54 -5.31 2.33
N TYR A 117 -0.03 -4.79 1.21
CA TYR A 117 1.34 -4.30 1.08
C TYR A 117 1.45 -3.25 -0.03
N ILE A 118 2.46 -2.39 0.07
CA ILE A 118 2.75 -1.35 -0.91
C ILE A 118 4.18 -1.56 -1.42
N SER A 119 4.36 -1.55 -2.74
CA SER A 119 5.68 -1.65 -3.36
C SER A 119 6.01 -0.37 -4.13
N GLY A 120 7.08 0.30 -3.75
CA GLY A 120 7.61 1.48 -4.43
C GLY A 120 8.90 1.17 -5.21
N PRO A 121 9.51 2.19 -5.83
CA PRO A 121 10.78 2.06 -6.55
C PRO A 121 11.84 1.36 -5.70
N GLY A 122 12.61 0.45 -6.31
CA GLY A 122 13.59 -0.37 -5.58
C GLY A 122 13.06 -1.76 -5.18
N THR A 123 11.74 -1.91 -5.06
CA THR A 123 11.15 -3.15 -4.54
C THR A 123 11.27 -4.28 -5.56
N ILE A 124 11.97 -5.34 -5.18
CA ILE A 124 12.10 -6.59 -5.95
C ILE A 124 11.00 -7.56 -5.50
N PHE A 125 10.26 -8.11 -6.47
CA PHE A 125 9.16 -9.04 -6.20
C PHE A 125 9.36 -10.39 -6.87
N ASN A 126 8.66 -11.39 -6.32
CA ASN A 126 8.75 -12.79 -6.69
C ASN A 126 10.16 -13.42 -6.54
N THR A 127 10.94 -12.94 -5.58
CA THR A 127 12.26 -13.49 -5.22
C THR A 127 12.22 -14.92 -4.69
N GLY A 128 11.04 -15.41 -4.26
CA GLY A 128 10.86 -16.80 -3.79
C GLY A 128 11.25 -17.85 -4.83
N MET A 129 11.22 -17.54 -6.13
CA MET A 129 11.69 -18.47 -7.17
C MET A 129 13.19 -18.76 -7.12
N LEU A 130 13.98 -17.84 -6.54
CA LEU A 130 15.43 -17.99 -6.36
C LEU A 130 15.77 -18.96 -5.21
N LEU A 131 14.78 -19.26 -4.36
CA LEU A 131 14.88 -20.17 -3.23
C LEU A 131 14.36 -21.58 -3.55
N LYS A 132 14.06 -21.91 -4.82
CA LYS A 132 13.41 -23.19 -5.22
C LYS A 132 14.09 -24.40 -4.57
N ASN A 133 13.57 -24.78 -3.40
CA ASN A 133 13.82 -26.04 -2.74
C ASN A 133 13.01 -27.09 -3.49
N LYS A 134 13.62 -28.26 -3.75
CA LYS A 134 12.97 -29.40 -4.44
C LYS A 134 11.83 -30.05 -3.63
N ASN A 135 11.26 -29.35 -2.66
CA ASN A 135 10.27 -29.91 -1.76
C ASN A 135 8.88 -29.83 -2.39
N SER A 136 8.14 -30.94 -2.36
CA SER A 136 6.82 -31.07 -3.02
C SER A 136 5.68 -30.38 -2.26
N ARG A 137 5.95 -29.85 -1.07
CA ARG A 137 4.93 -29.19 -0.23
C ARG A 137 4.79 -27.72 -0.63
N ASN A 138 3.59 -27.35 -1.06
CA ASN A 138 3.21 -25.97 -1.34
C ASN A 138 2.25 -25.47 -0.26
N TYR A 139 2.69 -24.46 0.52
CA TYR A 139 1.88 -23.81 1.55
C TYR A 139 1.44 -22.39 1.13
N SER A 140 1.74 -21.97 -0.09
CA SER A 140 1.36 -20.65 -0.58
C SER A 140 -0.16 -20.60 -0.81
N PRO A 141 -0.87 -19.66 -0.16
CA PRO A 141 -2.28 -19.47 -0.44
C PRO A 141 -2.44 -18.94 -1.86
N ASN A 142 -3.08 -19.73 -2.73
CA ASN A 142 -3.55 -19.24 -4.02
C ASN A 142 -4.90 -18.53 -3.83
N GLY A 143 -5.24 -17.58 -4.68
CA GLY A 143 -6.63 -17.06 -4.68
C GLY A 143 -6.90 -15.77 -3.91
N VAL A 144 -5.92 -15.19 -3.20
CA VAL A 144 -6.19 -14.11 -2.23
C VAL A 144 -5.65 -12.74 -2.65
N LEU A 145 -4.39 -12.68 -3.06
CA LEU A 145 -3.70 -11.42 -3.28
C LEU A 145 -3.89 -10.92 -4.72
N LYS A 146 -4.21 -9.63 -4.87
CA LYS A 146 -4.26 -8.92 -6.15
C LYS A 146 -3.27 -7.74 -6.10
N ALA A 147 -2.89 -7.23 -7.26
CA ALA A 147 -2.02 -6.06 -7.37
C ALA A 147 -2.53 -5.08 -8.43
N THR A 148 -2.55 -3.78 -8.11
CA THR A 148 -2.91 -2.72 -9.06
C THR A 148 -1.84 -1.64 -9.13
N ALA A 149 -1.74 -0.98 -10.29
CA ALA A 149 -0.94 0.21 -10.46
C ALA A 149 -1.58 1.40 -9.73
N GLY A 150 -0.84 1.96 -8.78
CA GLY A 150 -1.34 2.99 -7.88
C GLY A 150 -2.12 2.44 -6.70
N ALA A 151 -2.85 3.33 -6.03
CA ALA A 151 -3.64 2.99 -4.86
C ALA A 151 -5.10 2.61 -5.21
N ARG A 152 -5.46 1.34 -5.01
CA ARG A 152 -6.81 0.77 -5.01
C ARG A 152 -7.68 1.32 -3.88
N THR A 153 -7.10 1.54 -2.72
CA THR A 153 -7.80 1.97 -1.50
C THR A 153 -7.65 3.47 -1.22
N ALA A 154 -7.22 4.24 -2.23
CA ALA A 154 -7.23 5.69 -2.13
C ALA A 154 -8.68 6.21 -2.08
N PHE A 155 -8.91 7.23 -1.27
CA PHE A 155 -10.21 7.87 -1.14
C PHE A 155 -10.09 9.36 -0.89
N MET A 156 -11.18 10.08 -1.08
CA MET A 156 -11.24 11.52 -0.82
C MET A 156 -11.86 11.74 0.56
N LEU A 157 -11.24 12.62 1.34
CA LEU A 157 -11.70 12.94 2.70
C LEU A 157 -13.01 13.75 2.70
N PRO A 158 -13.18 14.79 1.86
CA PRO A 158 -14.49 15.35 1.57
C PRO A 158 -15.50 14.32 1.07
N SER A 159 -16.75 14.49 1.47
CA SER A 159 -17.84 13.65 0.98
C SER A 159 -18.10 13.91 -0.51
N ILE A 160 -18.11 12.84 -1.31
CA ILE A 160 -18.37 12.85 -2.75
C ILE A 160 -19.54 11.94 -3.12
N ASN A 161 -20.58 11.91 -2.30
CA ASN A 161 -21.77 11.07 -2.47
C ASN A 161 -22.99 11.82 -3.06
N SER A 162 -22.77 13.00 -3.66
CA SER A 162 -23.85 13.80 -4.27
C SER A 162 -24.22 13.27 -5.65
N HIS A 163 -25.50 12.91 -5.84
CA HIS A 163 -26.05 12.49 -7.13
C HIS A 163 -25.81 13.54 -8.25
N ASN A 164 -25.94 14.83 -7.92
CA ASN A 164 -25.68 15.91 -8.87
C ASN A 164 -24.20 16.00 -9.26
N GLY A 165 -23.30 15.75 -8.31
CA GLY A 165 -21.86 15.73 -8.57
C GLY A 165 -21.46 14.55 -9.46
N ILE A 166 -22.03 13.38 -9.19
CA ILE A 166 -21.82 12.17 -10.01
C ILE A 166 -22.35 12.36 -11.42
N ASN A 167 -23.57 12.88 -11.60
CA ASN A 167 -24.10 13.14 -12.93
C ASN A 167 -23.26 14.13 -13.75
N LYS A 168 -22.66 15.12 -13.08
CA LYS A 168 -21.71 16.04 -13.74
C LYS A 168 -20.43 15.32 -14.11
N LEU A 169 -19.85 14.57 -13.18
CA LEU A 169 -18.63 13.81 -13.43
C LEU A 169 -18.81 12.81 -14.58
N SER A 170 -19.90 12.03 -14.56
CA SER A 170 -20.26 11.07 -15.62
C SER A 170 -20.32 11.71 -17.00
N LYS A 171 -20.95 12.89 -17.09
CA LYS A 171 -21.00 13.65 -18.35
C LYS A 171 -19.63 14.15 -18.77
N LEU A 172 -18.81 14.62 -17.83
CA LEU A 172 -17.45 15.08 -18.12
C LEU A 172 -16.56 13.94 -18.63
N VAL A 173 -16.56 12.78 -17.94
CA VAL A 173 -15.70 11.65 -18.30
C VAL A 173 -16.28 10.77 -19.41
N ASN A 174 -17.52 11.03 -19.83
CA ASN A 174 -18.28 10.22 -20.79
C ASN A 174 -18.39 8.73 -20.38
N GLN A 175 -18.69 8.49 -19.09
CA GLN A 175 -18.91 7.16 -18.53
C GLN A 175 -20.06 7.19 -17.51
N ASP A 176 -20.87 6.14 -17.47
CA ASP A 176 -21.91 5.98 -16.46
C ASP A 176 -21.25 5.59 -15.12
N LEU A 177 -21.30 6.50 -14.14
CA LEU A 177 -20.71 6.32 -12.82
C LEU A 177 -21.80 6.20 -11.77
N THR A 178 -21.52 5.46 -10.71
CA THR A 178 -22.43 5.29 -9.59
C THR A 178 -22.00 6.14 -8.41
N THR A 179 -22.97 6.53 -7.58
CA THR A 179 -22.67 7.28 -6.36
C THR A 179 -21.93 6.39 -5.36
N PRO A 180 -20.76 6.81 -4.86
CA PRO A 180 -19.98 6.01 -3.93
C PRO A 180 -20.73 5.86 -2.60
N ARG A 181 -20.84 4.63 -2.12
CA ARG A 181 -21.48 4.26 -0.85
C ARG A 181 -20.47 4.23 0.28
N ASN A 182 -19.21 3.91 -0.04
CA ASN A 182 -18.10 3.87 0.89
C ASN A 182 -16.80 4.34 0.20
N HIS A 183 -15.71 4.43 0.97
CA HIS A 183 -14.40 4.88 0.45
C HIS A 183 -13.84 4.00 -0.67
N ASN A 184 -14.10 2.69 -0.67
CA ASN A 184 -13.56 1.78 -1.69
C ASN A 184 -14.18 2.03 -3.08
N ASP A 185 -15.38 2.59 -3.13
CA ASP A 185 -16.06 2.93 -4.38
C ASP A 185 -15.43 4.14 -5.08
N HIS A 186 -14.63 4.94 -4.36
CA HIS A 186 -13.97 6.12 -4.94
C HIS A 186 -12.95 5.72 -6.02
N PHE A 187 -12.40 4.52 -5.94
CA PHE A 187 -11.42 4.01 -6.91
C PHE A 187 -11.94 4.00 -8.35
N GLU A 188 -13.18 3.58 -8.58
CA GLU A 188 -13.75 3.54 -9.93
C GLU A 188 -13.94 4.95 -10.50
N LEU A 189 -14.26 5.93 -9.65
CA LEU A 189 -14.32 7.34 -10.07
C LEU A 189 -12.94 7.86 -10.47
N PHE A 190 -11.91 7.56 -9.66
CA PHE A 190 -10.54 7.99 -9.91
C PHE A 190 -9.97 7.35 -11.17
N LYS A 191 -10.27 6.07 -11.40
CA LYS A 191 -9.89 5.34 -12.60
C LYS A 191 -10.56 5.90 -13.85
N ALA A 192 -11.86 6.21 -13.79
CA ALA A 192 -12.60 6.84 -14.89
C ALA A 192 -12.00 8.21 -15.26
N ILE A 193 -11.63 9.03 -14.26
CA ILE A 193 -10.93 10.30 -14.49
C ILE A 193 -9.59 10.07 -15.21
N ASN A 194 -8.78 9.12 -14.75
CA ASN A 194 -7.49 8.83 -15.38
C ASN A 194 -7.63 8.40 -16.85
N GLN A 195 -8.64 7.57 -17.15
CA GLN A 195 -8.93 7.11 -18.51
C GLN A 195 -9.38 8.26 -19.42
N HIS A 196 -10.21 9.16 -18.91
CA HIS A 196 -10.70 10.31 -19.67
C HIS A 196 -9.62 11.38 -19.91
N ASP A 197 -8.86 11.73 -18.87
CA ASP A 197 -7.81 12.75 -18.94
C ASP A 197 -6.60 12.31 -19.80
N ASN A 198 -6.58 11.04 -20.23
CA ASN A 198 -5.45 10.41 -20.92
C ASN A 198 -4.12 10.69 -20.19
N SER A 199 -4.16 10.56 -18.87
CA SER A 199 -3.03 10.94 -18.02
C SER A 199 -1.78 10.13 -18.36
N ASN A 200 -0.63 10.80 -18.41
CA ASN A 200 0.67 10.14 -18.55
C ASN A 200 1.09 9.39 -17.26
N TRP A 201 0.25 9.37 -16.24
CA TRP A 201 0.52 8.66 -15.00
C TRP A 201 0.55 7.15 -15.25
N LYS A 202 1.73 6.53 -15.06
CA LYS A 202 1.93 5.08 -15.21
C LYS A 202 2.95 4.57 -14.19
N VAL A 203 2.73 3.38 -13.67
CA VAL A 203 3.76 2.62 -12.93
C VAL A 203 4.70 1.96 -13.94
N CYS A 204 6.00 1.98 -13.66
CA CYS A 204 7.01 1.29 -14.46
C CYS A 204 7.58 0.09 -13.70
N LEU A 205 7.46 -1.11 -14.28
CA LEU A 205 8.08 -2.33 -13.78
C LEU A 205 9.13 -2.83 -14.76
N ALA A 206 10.18 -3.45 -14.24
CA ALA A 206 11.09 -4.27 -15.02
C ALA A 206 10.88 -5.75 -14.69
N TYR A 207 10.63 -6.56 -15.71
CA TYR A 207 10.66 -8.01 -15.64
C TYR A 207 11.95 -8.55 -16.26
N PHE A 208 12.59 -9.46 -15.54
CA PHE A 208 13.81 -10.12 -16.00
C PHE A 208 13.47 -11.35 -16.84
N SER A 209 14.14 -11.55 -17.97
CA SER A 209 13.94 -12.77 -18.78
C SER A 209 14.41 -14.04 -18.06
N GLU A 210 13.95 -15.21 -18.49
CA GLU A 210 14.31 -16.50 -17.89
C GLU A 210 15.83 -16.73 -17.89
N LYS A 211 16.54 -16.13 -18.86
CA LYS A 211 18.01 -16.16 -18.91
C LYS A 211 18.64 -15.50 -17.68
N TRP A 212 18.12 -14.36 -17.22
CA TRP A 212 18.57 -13.74 -15.97
C TRP A 212 18.40 -14.68 -14.79
N VAL A 213 17.22 -15.32 -14.68
CA VAL A 213 16.93 -16.26 -13.60
C VAL A 213 17.89 -17.45 -13.64
N LYS A 214 18.20 -17.98 -14.83
CA LYS A 214 19.18 -19.05 -15.00
C LYS A 214 20.56 -18.62 -14.49
N HIS A 215 21.07 -17.45 -14.88
CA HIS A 215 22.35 -16.94 -14.37
C HIS A 215 22.33 -16.75 -12.84
N LEU A 216 21.28 -16.13 -12.28
CA LEU A 216 21.13 -15.97 -10.82
C LEU A 216 21.15 -17.30 -10.06
N LEU A 217 20.74 -18.40 -10.69
CA LEU A 217 20.70 -19.72 -10.06
C LEU A 217 22.00 -20.52 -10.22
N THR A 218 22.70 -20.37 -11.34
CA THR A 218 23.80 -21.27 -11.71
C THR A 218 25.17 -20.61 -11.85
N ASP A 219 25.23 -19.29 -12.03
CA ASP A 219 26.46 -18.57 -12.34
C ASP A 219 27.10 -17.99 -11.06
N PRO A 220 28.31 -18.42 -10.67
CA PRO A 220 28.98 -17.91 -9.48
C PRO A 220 29.24 -16.39 -9.52
N ALA A 221 29.40 -15.78 -10.71
CA ALA A 221 29.60 -14.34 -10.82
C ALA A 221 28.37 -13.54 -10.37
N TRP A 222 27.19 -14.18 -10.31
CA TRP A 222 25.91 -13.56 -9.97
C TRP A 222 25.52 -13.73 -8.50
N VAL A 223 26.38 -14.35 -7.69
CA VAL A 223 26.07 -14.69 -6.28
C VAL A 223 25.75 -13.45 -5.44
N GLU A 224 26.45 -12.33 -5.66
CA GLU A 224 26.22 -11.08 -4.92
C GLU A 224 24.83 -10.50 -5.23
N ILE A 225 24.44 -10.50 -6.52
CA ILE A 225 23.11 -10.05 -6.95
C ILE A 225 22.03 -10.94 -6.33
N LYS A 226 22.21 -12.26 -6.38
CA LYS A 226 21.28 -13.23 -5.78
C LYS A 226 21.15 -12.99 -4.27
N ASN A 227 22.26 -12.86 -3.56
CA ASN A 227 22.26 -12.66 -2.11
C ASN A 227 21.55 -11.36 -1.75
N TYR A 228 21.82 -10.27 -2.47
CA TYR A 228 21.12 -9.00 -2.30
C TYR A 228 19.59 -9.15 -2.43
N MET A 229 19.13 -9.84 -3.48
CA MET A 229 17.70 -10.10 -3.70
C MET A 229 17.08 -10.96 -2.59
N LEU A 230 17.82 -11.92 -2.04
CA LEU A 230 17.37 -12.79 -0.96
C LEU A 230 17.37 -12.10 0.40
N GLU A 231 18.32 -11.21 0.67
CA GLU A 231 18.34 -10.38 1.89
C GLU A 231 17.13 -9.46 1.93
N ALA A 232 16.79 -8.81 0.81
CA ALA A 232 15.58 -8.01 0.68
C ALA A 232 14.31 -8.83 1.00
N LYS A 233 14.24 -10.08 0.53
CA LYS A 233 13.14 -11.00 0.86
C LYS A 233 13.09 -11.33 2.35
N ASN A 234 14.22 -11.71 2.95
CA ASN A 234 14.29 -12.09 4.35
C ASN A 234 13.86 -10.95 5.27
N LYS A 235 14.22 -9.71 4.92
CA LYS A 235 13.77 -8.52 5.64
C LYS A 235 12.24 -8.42 5.65
N ASN A 236 11.61 -8.57 4.48
CA ASN A 236 10.15 -8.49 4.35
C ASN A 236 9.40 -9.66 5.03
N ASP A 237 10.01 -10.85 5.08
CA ASP A 237 9.37 -12.03 5.70
C ASP A 237 9.61 -12.12 7.21
N SER A 238 10.55 -11.33 7.75
CA SER A 238 11.06 -11.47 9.13
C SER A 238 9.97 -11.42 10.19
N PHE A 239 9.02 -10.50 10.08
CA PHE A 239 7.87 -10.41 10.98
C PHE A 239 6.96 -11.64 10.86
N SER A 240 6.61 -12.04 9.63
CA SER A 240 5.68 -13.14 9.37
C SER A 240 6.21 -14.47 9.90
N VAL A 241 7.51 -14.73 9.76
CA VAL A 241 8.19 -15.94 10.29
C VAL A 241 8.10 -16.02 11.81
N ASN A 242 8.04 -14.89 12.51
CA ASN A 242 7.99 -14.82 13.97
C ASN A 242 6.57 -14.60 14.54
N SER A 243 5.54 -14.56 13.70
CA SER A 243 4.15 -14.23 14.08
C SER A 243 3.60 -15.05 15.25
N ALA A 244 3.89 -16.35 15.30
CA ALA A 244 3.45 -17.22 16.38
C ALA A 244 3.98 -16.80 17.77
N TYR A 245 5.21 -16.26 17.84
CA TYR A 245 5.78 -15.76 19.10
C TYR A 245 5.07 -14.48 19.56
N TYR A 246 4.68 -13.62 18.61
CA TYR A 246 3.94 -12.40 18.91
C TYR A 246 2.53 -12.72 19.44
N ASP A 247 1.87 -13.73 18.88
CA ASP A 247 0.57 -14.20 19.37
C ASP A 247 0.67 -14.73 20.82
N ILE A 248 1.74 -15.45 21.15
CA ILE A 248 2.02 -15.89 22.53
C ILE A 248 2.22 -14.68 23.45
N PHE A 249 3.00 -13.68 23.01
CA PHE A 249 3.20 -12.46 23.78
C PHE A 249 1.87 -11.75 24.09
N TYR A 250 1.04 -11.49 23.09
CA TYR A 250 -0.24 -10.80 23.30
C TYR A 250 -1.18 -11.60 24.20
N SER A 251 -1.22 -12.92 24.07
CA SER A 251 -2.00 -13.80 24.94
C SER A 251 -1.52 -13.72 26.40
N LYS A 252 -0.21 -13.76 26.63
CA LYS A 252 0.39 -13.62 27.97
C LYS A 252 0.10 -12.23 28.56
N ALA A 253 0.31 -11.16 27.81
CA ALA A 253 0.04 -9.80 28.26
C ALA A 253 -1.43 -9.60 28.66
N GLN A 254 -2.37 -10.20 27.91
CA GLN A 254 -3.79 -10.18 28.25
C GLN A 254 -4.10 -10.87 29.57
N LYS A 255 -3.51 -12.06 29.78
CA LYS A 255 -3.65 -12.83 31.02
C LYS A 255 -3.09 -12.04 32.21
N ASP A 256 -1.86 -11.56 32.11
CA ASP A 256 -1.15 -10.94 33.24
C ASP A 256 -1.77 -9.58 33.63
N ARG A 257 -2.31 -8.83 32.67
CA ARG A 257 -2.97 -7.53 32.91
C ARG A 257 -4.48 -7.62 33.18
N ASN A 258 -5.00 -8.84 33.38
CA ASN A 258 -6.43 -9.12 33.55
C ASN A 258 -7.30 -8.35 32.53
N LEU A 259 -6.83 -8.30 31.28
CA LEU A 259 -7.59 -7.70 30.19
C LEU A 259 -8.78 -8.61 29.91
N ARG A 260 -9.93 -8.31 30.53
CA ARG A 260 -11.18 -8.97 30.18
C ARG A 260 -11.35 -8.86 28.67
N THR A 261 -11.43 -9.99 27.97
CA THR A 261 -11.67 -10.16 26.53
C THR A 261 -13.06 -9.67 26.09
N SER A 262 -13.56 -8.61 26.70
CA SER A 262 -14.87 -8.00 26.52
C SER A 262 -15.10 -7.54 25.07
N SER A 263 -14.05 -7.34 24.27
CA SER A 263 -14.17 -7.19 22.81
C SER A 263 -12.92 -7.70 22.08
N PRO A 264 -12.91 -8.97 21.58
CA PRO A 264 -11.84 -9.48 20.74
C PRO A 264 -11.58 -8.61 19.50
N TYR A 265 -12.60 -7.93 19.01
CA TYR A 265 -12.49 -6.96 17.91
C TYR A 265 -11.57 -5.78 18.27
N LEU A 266 -11.76 -5.16 19.43
CA LEU A 266 -10.94 -4.01 19.87
C LEU A 266 -9.53 -4.45 20.26
N THR A 267 -9.37 -5.64 20.83
CA THR A 267 -8.05 -6.22 21.09
C THR A 267 -7.27 -6.44 19.79
N ASN A 268 -7.89 -7.04 18.77
CA ASN A 268 -7.24 -7.20 17.47
C ASN A 268 -6.99 -5.87 16.76
N THR A 269 -7.84 -4.86 16.96
CA THR A 269 -7.60 -3.50 16.47
C THR A 269 -6.35 -2.90 17.13
N ALA A 270 -6.18 -3.04 18.44
CA ALA A 270 -4.97 -2.57 19.13
C ALA A 270 -3.69 -3.28 18.64
N ILE A 271 -3.76 -4.61 18.42
CA ILE A 271 -2.65 -5.37 17.83
C ILE A 271 -2.36 -4.86 16.41
N HIS A 272 -3.38 -4.59 15.61
CA HIS A 272 -3.21 -4.06 14.25
C HIS A 272 -2.58 -2.68 14.24
N LEU A 273 -2.93 -1.80 15.18
CA LEU A 273 -2.27 -0.49 15.35
C LEU A 273 -0.77 -0.64 15.65
N ILE A 274 -0.38 -1.64 16.45
CA ILE A 274 1.05 -1.97 16.69
C ILE A 274 1.70 -2.43 15.38
N LYS A 275 1.03 -3.28 14.59
CA LYS A 275 1.55 -3.70 13.28
C LYS A 275 1.71 -2.54 12.29
N ILE A 276 0.81 -1.55 12.33
CA ILE A 276 0.97 -0.32 11.52
C ILE A 276 2.17 0.49 12.02
N ALA A 277 2.34 0.62 13.34
CA ALA A 277 3.48 1.32 13.94
C ALA A 277 4.83 0.67 13.58
N LEU A 278 4.86 -0.66 13.40
CA LEU A 278 6.03 -1.41 12.94
C LEU A 278 6.28 -1.31 11.43
N GLY A 279 5.36 -0.73 10.65
CA GLY A 279 5.45 -0.68 9.19
C GLY A 279 4.99 -1.95 8.46
N GLU A 280 4.62 -2.99 9.20
CA GLU A 280 4.22 -4.31 8.69
C GLU A 280 2.84 -4.29 8.01
N HIS A 281 1.98 -3.36 8.43
CA HIS A 281 0.72 -3.07 7.76
C HIS A 281 0.60 -1.58 7.46
N PRO A 282 -0.05 -1.20 6.34
CA PRO A 282 -0.19 0.20 5.99
C PRO A 282 -1.28 0.90 6.82
N GLY A 283 -1.00 2.16 7.17
CA GLY A 283 -1.99 3.15 7.53
C GLY A 283 -2.37 4.00 6.33
N TYR A 284 -2.94 5.18 6.55
CA TYR A 284 -3.22 6.18 5.52
C TYR A 284 -2.49 7.49 5.79
N VAL A 285 -2.14 8.21 4.73
CA VAL A 285 -1.59 9.58 4.78
C VAL A 285 -2.29 10.47 3.76
N PRO A 286 -2.37 11.79 3.99
CA PRO A 286 -2.79 12.72 2.94
C PRO A 286 -1.76 12.70 1.80
N ALA A 287 -2.23 12.46 0.58
CA ALA A 287 -1.39 12.45 -0.61
C ALA A 287 -0.98 13.87 -0.99
N THR A 288 0.33 14.08 -1.17
CA THR A 288 0.93 15.36 -1.59
C THR A 288 1.74 15.25 -2.87
N THR A 289 1.83 14.05 -3.45
CA THR A 289 2.61 13.76 -4.66
C THR A 289 1.82 12.85 -5.60
N ALA A 290 2.24 12.81 -6.86
CA ALA A 290 1.67 11.93 -7.87
C ALA A 290 2.28 10.51 -7.86
N ASN A 291 2.68 10.00 -6.68
CA ASN A 291 3.33 8.70 -6.54
C ASN A 291 2.34 7.52 -6.56
N PHE A 292 1.15 7.71 -5.99
CA PHE A 292 0.11 6.68 -5.86
C PHE A 292 -1.04 6.82 -6.87
N LEU A 293 -1.24 8.02 -7.41
CA LEU A 293 -2.36 8.35 -8.29
C LEU A 293 -2.11 9.69 -9.02
N PRO A 294 -2.82 9.96 -10.13
CA PRO A 294 -2.79 11.26 -10.82
C PRO A 294 -3.53 12.33 -10.00
N ILE A 295 -2.90 12.79 -8.92
CA ILE A 295 -3.53 13.63 -7.89
C ILE A 295 -4.13 14.92 -8.43
N GLU A 296 -3.46 15.57 -9.39
CA GLU A 296 -3.91 16.82 -9.98
C GLU A 296 -5.21 16.65 -10.76
N SER A 297 -5.23 15.71 -11.70
CA SER A 297 -6.42 15.38 -12.48
C SER A 297 -7.58 15.00 -11.55
N ILE A 298 -7.36 14.12 -10.57
CA ILE A 298 -8.42 13.69 -9.66
C ILE A 298 -8.95 14.87 -8.82
N GLN A 299 -8.07 15.69 -8.24
CA GLN A 299 -8.50 16.84 -7.43
C GLN A 299 -9.29 17.84 -8.28
N LYS A 300 -8.87 18.12 -9.51
CA LYS A 300 -9.57 19.02 -10.44
C LYS A 300 -10.97 18.51 -10.79
N PHE A 301 -11.07 17.33 -11.40
CA PHE A 301 -12.34 16.81 -11.91
C PHE A 301 -13.38 16.63 -10.81
N ILE A 302 -12.96 16.16 -9.63
CA ILE A 302 -13.85 16.00 -8.48
C ILE A 302 -14.26 17.36 -7.92
N SER A 303 -13.33 18.31 -7.76
CA SER A 303 -13.66 19.64 -7.22
C SER A 303 -14.67 20.38 -8.10
N GLU A 304 -14.49 20.33 -9.42
CA GLU A 304 -15.38 20.96 -10.40
C GLU A 304 -16.77 20.30 -10.44
N SER A 305 -16.80 18.97 -10.46
CA SER A 305 -18.06 18.21 -10.55
C SER A 305 -18.90 18.35 -9.28
N PHE A 306 -18.27 18.23 -8.12
CA PHE A 306 -18.94 18.25 -6.81
C PHE A 306 -19.02 19.65 -6.20
N GLN A 307 -18.40 20.66 -6.81
CA GLN A 307 -18.35 22.04 -6.31
C GLN A 307 -17.85 22.09 -4.87
N LEU A 308 -16.75 21.38 -4.61
CA LEU A 308 -16.20 21.23 -3.27
C LEU A 308 -15.79 22.59 -2.70
N LYS A 309 -16.35 22.93 -1.54
CA LYS A 309 -15.96 24.09 -0.71
C LYS A 309 -14.81 23.77 0.25
N ARG A 310 -14.42 22.50 0.33
CA ARG A 310 -13.40 21.97 1.23
C ARG A 310 -12.18 21.55 0.44
N THR A 311 -11.01 21.53 1.06
CA THR A 311 -9.78 21.03 0.45
C THR A 311 -10.02 19.59 -0.05
N PRO A 312 -9.77 19.28 -1.34
CA PRO A 312 -9.97 17.95 -1.92
C PRO A 312 -8.85 16.98 -1.50
N THR A 313 -8.67 16.80 -0.19
CA THR A 313 -7.63 15.95 0.39
C THR A 313 -7.89 14.49 0.01
N ILE A 314 -6.92 13.86 -0.63
CA ILE A 314 -6.95 12.44 -0.97
C ILE A 314 -6.09 11.69 0.04
N MET A 315 -6.62 10.63 0.64
CA MET A 315 -5.88 9.73 1.52
C MET A 315 -5.39 8.55 0.71
N VAL A 316 -4.13 8.15 0.91
CA VAL A 316 -3.48 7.00 0.25
C VAL A 316 -2.87 6.09 1.29
N PRO A 317 -2.78 4.77 1.02
CA PRO A 317 -2.16 3.85 1.97
C PRO A 317 -0.64 4.14 2.05
N HIS A 318 -0.04 3.94 3.21
CA HIS A 318 1.40 4.13 3.44
C HIS A 318 1.91 3.22 4.56
N SER A 319 3.02 2.54 4.33
CA SER A 319 3.74 1.75 5.35
C SER A 319 4.76 2.65 6.03
N LEU A 320 4.61 2.83 7.35
CA LEU A 320 5.51 3.67 8.15
C LEU A 320 6.90 3.04 8.25
N VAL A 321 7.95 3.83 8.06
CA VAL A 321 9.33 3.46 8.43
C VAL A 321 9.80 4.42 9.50
N TYR A 322 9.43 4.13 10.76
CA TYR A 322 9.53 5.08 11.87
C TYR A 322 10.96 5.52 12.18
N GLU A 323 11.97 4.74 11.79
CA GLU A 323 13.39 5.07 11.96
C GLU A 323 13.85 6.16 10.98
N LYS A 324 13.13 6.35 9.88
CA LYS A 324 13.49 7.30 8.80
C LYS A 324 12.48 8.42 8.63
N GLU A 325 11.24 8.19 9.03
CA GLU A 325 10.12 9.09 8.81
C GLU A 325 9.72 9.81 10.09
N LYS A 326 9.47 11.12 9.98
CA LYS A 326 8.93 11.94 11.08
C LYS A 326 7.43 12.17 10.97
N GLU A 327 6.89 11.92 9.78
CA GLU A 327 5.50 12.19 9.47
C GLU A 327 4.60 11.07 10.01
N PRO A 328 3.42 11.39 10.55
CA PRO A 328 2.51 10.38 11.06
C PRO A 328 1.81 9.60 9.95
N VAL A 329 1.32 8.42 10.32
CA VAL A 329 0.30 7.67 9.58
C VAL A 329 -1.00 7.60 10.38
N TYR A 330 -2.12 7.42 9.70
CA TYR A 330 -3.45 7.48 10.30
C TYR A 330 -4.23 6.19 10.08
N TYR A 331 -4.97 5.79 11.11
CA TYR A 331 -5.94 4.71 11.07
C TYR A 331 -7.32 5.25 11.44
N SER A 332 -8.38 4.65 10.90
CA SER A 332 -9.76 5.04 11.22
C SER A 332 -10.59 3.84 11.62
N LEU A 333 -11.33 3.97 12.73
CA LEU A 333 -12.32 3.00 13.16
C LEU A 333 -13.50 2.89 12.16
N GLN A 334 -13.74 3.93 11.35
CA GLN A 334 -14.76 3.88 10.29
C GLN A 334 -14.26 3.25 8.99
N ASN A 335 -12.94 3.08 8.86
CA ASN A 335 -12.32 2.49 7.68
C ASN A 335 -11.28 1.44 8.09
N PRO A 336 -11.71 0.35 8.75
CA PRO A 336 -10.80 -0.64 9.30
C PRO A 336 -10.06 -1.40 8.20
N THR A 337 -8.73 -1.44 8.30
CA THR A 337 -7.84 -2.20 7.39
C THR A 337 -7.40 -3.54 7.97
N THR A 338 -8.01 -3.97 9.09
CA THR A 338 -7.70 -5.24 9.74
C THR A 338 -8.11 -6.41 8.85
N PRO A 339 -7.21 -7.38 8.56
CA PRO A 339 -7.54 -8.55 7.74
C PRO A 339 -8.48 -9.55 8.45
N HIS A 340 -8.75 -9.33 9.74
CA HIS A 340 -9.64 -10.19 10.51
C HIS A 340 -11.10 -9.80 10.28
N PHE A 341 -11.90 -10.72 9.73
CA PHE A 341 -13.36 -10.57 9.55
C PHE A 341 -14.14 -10.69 10.87
N LEU A 342 -13.66 -10.02 11.93
CA LEU A 342 -14.34 -10.03 13.22
C LEU A 342 -15.57 -9.15 13.14
N THR A 343 -16.74 -9.76 13.35
CA THR A 343 -18.00 -9.04 13.47
C THR A 343 -18.03 -8.26 14.78
N LYS A 344 -18.31 -6.95 14.70
CA LYS A 344 -18.60 -6.13 15.87
C LYS A 344 -19.88 -6.67 16.54
N LYS A 345 -19.74 -7.29 17.72
CA LYS A 345 -20.87 -7.91 18.43
C LYS A 345 -21.90 -6.91 18.99
N ASN A 346 -21.54 -5.62 19.10
CA ASN A 346 -22.34 -4.63 19.80
C ASN A 346 -22.33 -3.29 19.05
N GLU A 347 -23.37 -3.04 18.25
CA GLU A 347 -23.50 -1.83 17.43
C GLU A 347 -23.71 -0.55 18.26
N LYS A 348 -24.06 -0.68 19.54
CA LYS A 348 -24.35 0.45 20.44
C LYS A 348 -23.11 1.20 20.96
N VAL A 349 -21.90 0.68 20.75
CA VAL A 349 -20.66 1.34 21.21
C VAL A 349 -20.25 2.39 20.19
N THR A 350 -20.14 3.64 20.65
CA THR A 350 -19.71 4.80 19.84
C THR A 350 -18.20 4.77 19.57
N ALA A 351 -17.75 5.41 18.50
CA ALA A 351 -16.32 5.50 18.17
C ALA A 351 -15.47 6.14 19.30
N ASN A 352 -16.03 7.10 20.04
CA ASN A 352 -15.37 7.69 21.21
C ASN A 352 -15.14 6.64 22.32
N GLN A 353 -16.14 5.80 22.61
CA GLN A 353 -15.99 4.72 23.60
C GLN A 353 -15.03 3.64 23.12
N GLU A 354 -15.00 3.36 21.82
CA GLU A 354 -14.03 2.43 21.22
C GLU A 354 -12.60 2.95 21.37
N ILE A 355 -12.37 4.25 21.13
CA ILE A 355 -11.08 4.89 21.39
C ILE A 355 -10.66 4.71 22.85
N ASP A 356 -11.54 4.97 23.82
CA ASP A 356 -11.21 4.82 25.25
C ASP A 356 -10.78 3.39 25.59
N ILE A 357 -11.44 2.39 25.01
CA ILE A 357 -11.10 0.98 25.23
C ILE A 357 -9.78 0.63 24.53
N ILE A 358 -9.60 1.06 23.27
CA ILE A 358 -8.36 0.82 22.51
C ILE A 358 -7.18 1.44 23.23
N TYR A 359 -7.28 2.68 23.69
CA TYR A 359 -6.25 3.36 24.47
C TYR A 359 -5.80 2.52 25.68
N ARG A 360 -6.76 2.00 26.46
CA ARG A 360 -6.46 1.17 27.64
C ARG A 360 -5.77 -0.14 27.28
N ILE A 361 -6.19 -0.80 26.19
CA ILE A 361 -5.57 -2.05 25.74
C ILE A 361 -4.17 -1.78 25.20
N LEU A 362 -4.05 -0.77 24.34
CA LEU A 362 -2.81 -0.42 23.66
C LEU A 362 -1.74 0.03 24.65
N ASN A 363 -2.08 0.88 25.62
CA ASN A 363 -1.14 1.26 26.68
C ASN A 363 -0.64 0.05 27.47
N LYS A 364 -1.51 -0.89 27.81
CA LYS A 364 -1.09 -2.12 28.51
C LYS A 364 -0.15 -2.97 27.66
N PHE A 365 -0.36 -3.06 26.35
CA PHE A 365 0.58 -3.75 25.47
C PHE A 365 1.92 -3.02 25.36
N ILE A 366 1.90 -1.70 25.18
CA ILE A 366 3.11 -0.87 25.13
C ILE A 366 3.90 -0.99 26.44
N GLU A 367 3.24 -0.91 27.59
CA GLU A 367 3.88 -1.12 28.90
C GLU A 367 4.49 -2.52 29.06
N GLU A 368 3.89 -3.57 28.50
CA GLU A 368 4.48 -4.92 28.51
C GLU A 368 5.64 -5.04 27.52
N MET A 369 5.60 -4.33 26.40
CA MET A 369 6.68 -4.29 25.39
C MET A 369 7.90 -3.53 25.93
N SER A 370 7.72 -2.50 26.75
CA SER A 370 8.78 -1.66 27.30
C SER A 370 9.54 -2.27 28.49
N LYS A 371 9.10 -3.43 29.00
CA LYS A 371 9.76 -4.09 30.14
C LYS A 371 11.08 -4.74 29.73
N GLN A 372 12.09 -4.66 30.61
CA GLN A 372 13.38 -5.31 30.39
C GLN A 372 13.30 -6.85 30.39
N ASP A 373 12.35 -7.43 31.12
CA ASP A 373 12.08 -8.86 31.18
C ASP A 373 10.97 -9.32 30.20
N SER A 374 10.56 -8.44 29.28
CA SER A 374 9.58 -8.76 28.25
C SER A 374 10.08 -9.85 27.31
N LEU A 375 9.16 -10.66 26.78
CA LEU A 375 9.46 -11.59 25.67
C LEU A 375 9.92 -10.87 24.40
N LEU A 376 9.68 -9.56 24.32
CA LEU A 376 10.02 -8.70 23.19
C LEU A 376 11.19 -7.75 23.50
N ALA A 377 11.86 -7.92 24.63
CA ALA A 377 13.01 -7.09 25.00
C ALA A 377 14.14 -7.21 23.97
N GLY A 378 14.71 -6.08 23.56
CA GLY A 378 15.79 -6.03 22.56
C GLY A 378 15.33 -6.23 21.12
N THR A 379 14.04 -6.05 20.85
CA THR A 379 13.46 -6.15 19.51
C THR A 379 12.85 -4.82 19.08
N VAL A 380 12.51 -4.69 17.80
CA VAL A 380 11.80 -3.53 17.25
C VAL A 380 10.50 -3.20 18.03
N PHE A 381 9.87 -4.19 18.67
CA PHE A 381 8.69 -3.97 19.51
C PHE A 381 9.02 -3.18 20.78
N SER A 382 10.12 -3.49 21.48
CA SER A 382 10.55 -2.68 22.61
C SER A 382 10.94 -1.28 22.14
N ASP A 383 11.56 -1.15 20.97
CA ASP A 383 11.99 0.14 20.44
C ASP A 383 10.80 1.06 20.12
N ILE A 384 9.75 0.57 19.47
CA ILE A 384 8.58 1.40 19.16
C ILE A 384 7.83 1.89 20.41
N SER A 385 7.97 1.21 21.56
CA SER A 385 7.34 1.69 22.81
C SER A 385 7.89 3.04 23.28
N ASP A 386 9.12 3.38 22.88
CA ASP A 386 9.75 4.67 23.18
C ASP A 386 9.64 5.67 22.01
N HIS A 387 9.55 5.16 20.79
CA HIS A 387 9.68 5.96 19.56
C HIS A 387 8.35 6.22 18.84
N ILE A 388 7.23 5.67 19.29
CA ILE A 388 5.91 5.92 18.70
C ILE A 388 4.94 6.47 19.75
N ARG A 389 4.15 7.47 19.35
CA ARG A 389 3.00 7.97 20.12
C ARG A 389 1.71 7.74 19.35
N PHE A 390 0.69 7.28 20.07
CA PHE A 390 -0.67 7.17 19.56
C PHE A 390 -1.49 8.37 20.04
N ASN A 391 -1.94 9.20 19.11
CA ASN A 391 -2.82 10.33 19.38
C ASN A 391 -4.22 10.04 18.84
N TYR A 392 -5.25 10.47 19.56
CA TYR A 392 -6.64 10.13 19.23
C TYR A 392 -7.43 11.36 18.83
N PHE A 393 -8.21 11.23 17.76
CA PHE A 393 -8.98 12.30 17.17
C PHE A 393 -10.42 11.87 16.88
N HIS A 394 -11.35 12.77 17.09
CA HIS A 394 -12.73 12.65 16.65
C HIS A 394 -13.22 14.00 16.14
N ASN A 395 -14.10 14.01 15.14
CA ASN A 395 -14.66 15.27 14.61
C ASN A 395 -15.51 16.01 15.66
N TYR A 396 -16.18 15.24 16.52
CA TYR A 396 -16.99 15.69 17.65
C TYR A 396 -16.59 14.93 18.93
N PRO A 397 -15.47 15.29 19.59
CA PRO A 397 -15.04 14.61 20.81
C PRO A 397 -15.97 14.97 21.99
N PRO A 398 -16.00 14.16 23.06
CA PRO A 398 -16.73 14.51 24.28
C PRO A 398 -16.18 15.81 24.87
N LYS A 399 -17.06 16.68 25.39
CA LYS A 399 -16.70 18.05 25.84
C LYS A 399 -15.54 18.10 26.85
N ASP A 400 -15.46 17.10 27.73
CA ASP A 400 -14.49 17.05 28.84
C ASP A 400 -13.40 15.98 28.63
N SER A 401 -13.18 15.50 27.39
CA SER A 401 -12.15 14.50 27.11
C SER A 401 -10.77 15.14 27.00
N ASN A 402 -9.84 14.73 27.88
CA ASN A 402 -8.41 15.05 27.75
C ASN A 402 -7.66 14.07 26.82
N LEU A 403 -8.31 12.99 26.38
CA LEU A 403 -7.71 11.94 25.57
C LEU A 403 -7.97 12.16 24.07
N ILE A 404 -9.19 12.56 23.72
CA ILE A 404 -9.65 12.62 22.33
C ILE A 404 -9.68 14.07 21.86
N ASN A 405 -8.78 14.41 20.94
CA ASN A 405 -8.68 15.74 20.36
C ASN A 405 -9.71 15.97 19.26
N ASN A 406 -10.03 17.24 19.00
CA ASN A 406 -10.88 17.59 17.88
C ASN A 406 -10.10 17.50 16.56
N SER A 407 -10.64 16.77 15.57
CA SER A 407 -9.99 16.58 14.27
C SER A 407 -9.67 17.89 13.53
N ARG A 408 -10.34 19.02 13.81
CA ARG A 408 -10.01 20.34 13.24
C ARG A 408 -8.53 20.72 13.41
N GLN A 409 -7.92 20.26 14.49
CA GLN A 409 -6.51 20.52 14.79
C GLN A 409 -5.55 19.83 13.81
N LEU A 410 -5.97 18.75 13.14
CA LEU A 410 -5.11 17.99 12.22
C LEU A 410 -4.54 18.84 11.10
N SER A 411 -5.32 19.78 10.55
CA SER A 411 -4.84 20.72 9.54
C SER A 411 -3.67 21.60 9.99
N LYS A 412 -3.50 21.81 11.30
CA LYS A 412 -2.39 22.57 11.89
C LYS A 412 -1.23 21.66 12.28
N LEU A 413 -1.54 20.47 12.80
CA LEU A 413 -0.55 19.49 13.23
C LEU A 413 0.15 18.81 12.05
N ASP A 414 -0.56 18.62 10.94
CA ASP A 414 -0.09 17.98 9.73
C ASP A 414 -0.56 18.79 8.50
N PRO A 415 0.29 19.67 7.96
CA PRO A 415 -0.04 20.54 6.83
C PRO A 415 -0.45 19.78 5.56
N ARG A 416 -0.14 18.48 5.45
CA ARG A 416 -0.50 17.66 4.29
C ARG A 416 -2.02 17.55 4.14
N PHE A 417 -2.80 17.71 5.21
CA PHE A 417 -4.27 17.76 5.10
C PHE A 417 -4.78 18.99 4.32
N ASN A 418 -4.00 20.06 4.23
CA ASN A 418 -4.36 21.26 3.47
C ASN A 418 -3.83 21.22 2.03
N PHE A 419 -3.17 20.13 1.62
CA PHE A 419 -2.62 20.03 0.28
C PHE A 419 -3.72 19.94 -0.77
N SER A 420 -3.63 20.84 -1.76
CA SER A 420 -4.33 20.70 -3.02
C SER A 420 -3.49 21.26 -4.15
N SER A 421 -3.35 20.47 -5.21
CA SER A 421 -2.77 20.92 -6.48
C SER A 421 -3.76 21.77 -7.29
N TYR A 422 -5.06 21.64 -7.02
CA TYR A 422 -6.13 22.41 -7.65
C TYR A 422 -6.57 23.57 -6.77
N LYS A 423 -6.27 24.81 -7.16
CA LYS A 423 -6.68 26.00 -6.41
C LYS A 423 -8.15 26.33 -6.67
N ASN A 424 -9.03 26.02 -5.71
CA ASN A 424 -10.43 26.40 -5.75
C ASN A 424 -10.78 27.45 -4.68
N GLY A 425 -10.11 28.60 -4.72
CA GLY A 425 -10.27 29.66 -3.72
C GLY A 425 -9.77 29.28 -2.32
N GLU A 426 -10.24 29.99 -1.29
CA GLU A 426 -9.99 29.64 0.11
C GLU A 426 -10.81 28.40 0.50
N SER A 427 -10.20 27.22 0.40
CA SER A 427 -10.84 25.96 0.77
C SER A 427 -10.52 25.59 2.21
N GLU A 428 -11.54 25.36 3.03
CA GLU A 428 -11.36 24.93 4.42
C GLU A 428 -11.08 23.41 4.52
N PHE A 429 -10.28 23.01 5.50
CA PHE A 429 -10.06 21.61 5.84
C PHE A 429 -11.37 20.86 6.15
N CYS A 430 -11.49 19.62 5.65
CA CYS A 430 -12.66 18.77 5.85
C CYS A 430 -12.58 17.92 7.14
N PHE A 431 -12.67 18.56 8.30
CA PHE A 431 -12.62 17.86 9.59
C PHE A 431 -13.80 16.91 9.85
N GLU A 432 -14.90 17.03 9.08
CA GLU A 432 -16.12 16.22 9.24
C GLU A 432 -16.11 14.90 8.47
N GLY A 433 -15.07 14.66 7.65
CA GLY A 433 -14.92 13.46 6.84
C GLY A 433 -15.09 12.19 7.66
N GLN A 434 -15.72 11.17 7.09
CA GLN A 434 -16.05 9.93 7.80
C GLN A 434 -14.82 9.26 8.42
N PHE A 435 -13.68 9.30 7.72
CA PHE A 435 -12.41 8.79 8.21
C PHE A 435 -11.98 9.40 9.56
N LEU A 436 -12.36 10.65 9.85
CA LEU A 436 -11.97 11.36 11.07
C LEU A 436 -12.89 11.08 12.28
N ARG A 437 -13.92 10.24 12.13
CA ARG A 437 -14.84 9.82 13.21
C ARG A 437 -14.28 8.64 13.99
N GLY A 438 -13.22 8.88 14.76
CA GLY A 438 -12.47 7.84 15.44
C GLY A 438 -11.17 7.56 14.71
N CYS A 439 -10.37 8.60 14.54
CA CYS A 439 -9.07 8.55 13.88
C CYS A 439 -7.97 8.41 14.93
N ILE A 440 -7.02 7.53 14.66
CA ILE A 440 -5.86 7.26 15.48
C ILE A 440 -4.65 7.63 14.66
N GLN A 441 -3.89 8.61 15.12
CA GLN A 441 -2.62 9.02 14.56
C GLN A 441 -1.51 8.21 15.22
N ILE A 442 -0.60 7.69 14.40
CA ILE A 442 0.58 6.95 14.81
C ILE A 442 1.77 7.84 14.45
N GLN A 443 2.33 8.50 15.46
CA GLN A 443 3.34 9.55 15.33
C GLN A 443 4.72 9.01 15.73
N PRO A 444 5.70 9.01 14.83
CA PRO A 444 7.11 8.83 15.20
C PRO A 444 7.60 9.96 16.11
N ASN A 445 8.23 9.60 17.23
CA ASN A 445 9.01 10.48 18.07
C ASN A 445 10.47 10.24 17.74
N VAL A 446 11.09 11.19 17.04
CA VAL A 446 12.54 11.20 16.95
C VAL A 446 13.03 11.82 18.26
N LYS A 447 13.80 11.08 19.06
CA LYS A 447 14.64 11.72 20.08
C LYS A 447 15.62 12.61 19.32
N GLU A 448 15.55 13.92 19.56
CA GLU A 448 16.56 14.87 19.09
C GLU A 448 17.95 14.52 19.60
#